data_AF-A0A429ZTA2-F1
#
_entry.id   AF-A0A429ZTA2-F1
#
_cell.length_a   1.000
_cell.length_b   1.000
_cell.length_c   1.000
_cell.angle_alpha   90.00
_cell.angle_beta   90.00
_cell.angle_gamma   90.00
#
_symmetry.space_group_name_H-M   'P 1'
#
loop_
_entity.id
_entity.type
_entity.pdbx_description
1 polymer ?
#
loop_
_entity_poly.entity_id
_entity_poly.type
_entity_poly.pdbx_seq_one_letter_code
_entity_poly.pdbx_strand_id
1 'polypeptide(L)'
;MKNWSKFEQEVETTNKWYSRKGYGAVSKIPNGTKTIRVAGEPIIIPTDKTGCDFIGHFKGIPIAFDCKSMNGKSMPHKQGKNDFVKPHQIEFLKQFSNCGGVSGLMVRFNDTGDTFWVTIDKYIEMKNNALGVNKKSLPIAWFKGCKVKRTGKYLDYLENLEVQK
;
A
#
# COMPACT_ATOMS: atom_id res chain seq x y z
N MET A 1 0.89 9.25 17.90
CA MET A 1 0.48 8.35 16.78
C MET A 1 1.73 7.89 16.03
N LYS A 2 1.85 6.58 15.74
CA LYS A 2 3.01 6.00 15.02
C LYS A 2 3.04 6.48 13.56
N ASN A 3 4.23 6.58 12.95
CA ASN A 3 4.39 7.10 11.57
C ASN A 3 3.54 6.35 10.53
N TRP A 4 3.48 5.01 10.64
CA TRP A 4 2.66 4.19 9.75
C TRP A 4 1.16 4.55 9.82
N SER A 5 0.63 4.77 11.02
CA SER A 5 -0.78 5.10 11.23
C SER A 5 -1.11 6.51 10.74
N LYS A 6 -0.18 7.46 10.87
CA LYS A 6 -0.31 8.81 10.27
C LYS A 6 -0.37 8.73 8.75
N PHE A 7 0.49 7.90 8.15
CA PHE A 7 0.54 7.73 6.70
C PHE A 7 -0.76 7.16 6.14
N GLU A 8 -1.31 6.11 6.74
CA GLU A 8 -2.60 5.57 6.32
C GLU A 8 -3.73 6.59 6.44
N GLN A 9 -3.75 7.41 7.51
CA GLN A 9 -4.75 8.46 7.64
C GLN A 9 -4.64 9.54 6.56
N GLU A 10 -3.43 9.86 6.08
CA GLU A 10 -3.26 10.75 4.93
C GLU A 10 -3.82 10.13 3.64
N VAL A 11 -3.62 8.83 3.45
CA VAL A 11 -4.21 8.07 2.32
C VAL A 11 -5.74 8.06 2.44
N GLU A 12 -6.31 7.71 3.60
CA GLU A 12 -7.75 7.75 3.84
C GLU A 12 -8.34 9.15 3.58
N THR A 13 -7.64 10.19 4.02
CA THR A 13 -8.04 11.60 3.79
C THR A 13 -8.04 11.95 2.31
N THR A 14 -7.05 11.46 1.56
CA THR A 14 -6.97 11.63 0.11
C THR A 14 -8.10 10.86 -0.59
N ASN A 15 -8.40 9.64 -0.18
CA ASN A 15 -9.50 8.85 -0.77
C ASN A 15 -10.86 9.50 -0.54
N LYS A 16 -11.10 10.06 0.65
CA LYS A 16 -12.30 10.87 0.94
C LYS A 16 -12.37 12.11 0.04
N TRP A 17 -11.24 12.72 -0.28
CA TRP A 17 -11.19 13.86 -1.20
C TRP A 17 -11.52 13.46 -2.64
N TYR A 18 -10.98 12.34 -3.14
CA TYR A 18 -11.36 11.80 -4.44
C TYR A 18 -12.85 11.44 -4.53
N SER A 19 -13.40 10.83 -3.48
CA SER A 19 -14.82 10.49 -3.39
C SER A 19 -15.71 11.74 -3.46
N ARG A 20 -15.36 12.81 -2.74
CA ARG A 20 -16.07 14.10 -2.80
C ARG A 20 -16.01 14.76 -4.19
N LYS A 21 -14.96 14.47 -4.96
CA LYS A 21 -14.81 14.93 -6.36
C LYS A 21 -15.53 14.03 -7.38
N GLY A 22 -16.16 12.94 -6.94
CA GLY A 22 -16.82 11.99 -7.84
C GLY A 22 -15.85 11.11 -8.64
N TYR A 23 -14.58 10.99 -8.23
CA TYR A 23 -13.61 10.17 -8.95
C TYR A 23 -13.78 8.67 -8.68
N GLY A 24 -14.44 8.30 -7.59
CA GLY A 24 -14.72 6.92 -7.18
C GLY A 24 -14.59 6.74 -5.68
N ALA A 25 -14.53 5.50 -5.22
CA ALA A 25 -14.49 5.16 -3.81
C ALA A 25 -13.41 4.09 -3.56
N VAL A 26 -12.46 4.41 -2.68
CA VAL A 26 -11.44 3.47 -2.18
C VAL A 26 -11.43 3.54 -0.66
N SER A 27 -11.58 2.38 -0.03
CA SER A 27 -11.76 2.26 1.41
C SER A 27 -10.70 1.36 2.02
N LYS A 28 -10.37 1.64 3.29
CA LYS A 28 -9.49 0.79 4.08
C LYS A 28 -10.23 -0.48 4.50
N ILE A 29 -9.58 -1.63 4.38
CA ILE A 29 -10.08 -2.91 4.88
C ILE A 29 -9.79 -2.97 6.40
N PRO A 30 -10.80 -3.27 7.25
CA PRO A 30 -10.56 -3.51 8.67
C PRO A 30 -9.58 -4.68 8.86
N ASN A 31 -8.50 -4.43 9.59
CA ASN A 31 -7.52 -5.49 9.84
C ASN A 31 -8.10 -6.56 10.76
N GLY A 32 -7.63 -7.78 10.51
CA GLY A 32 -8.28 -9.02 10.90
C GLY A 32 -8.37 -9.29 12.40
N THR A 33 -9.34 -8.67 13.04
CA THR A 33 -9.86 -9.12 14.33
C THR A 33 -11.37 -9.17 14.26
N LYS A 34 -11.93 -10.19 14.90
CA LYS A 34 -13.37 -10.34 15.08
C LYS A 34 -13.63 -10.52 16.57
N THR A 35 -14.66 -9.87 17.06
CA THR A 35 -15.16 -10.12 18.41
C THR A 35 -16.12 -11.31 18.37
N ILE A 36 -15.81 -12.36 19.13
CA ILE A 36 -16.70 -13.48 19.40
C ILE A 36 -17.16 -13.43 20.87
N ARG A 37 -18.20 -14.18 21.23
CA ARG A 37 -18.63 -14.32 22.63
C ARG A 37 -18.30 -15.73 23.14
N VAL A 38 -17.64 -15.81 24.29
CA VAL A 38 -17.36 -17.08 24.99
C VAL A 38 -17.88 -16.94 26.41
N ALA A 39 -18.83 -17.80 26.79
CA ALA A 39 -19.53 -17.74 28.09
C ALA A 39 -20.17 -16.35 28.39
N GLY A 40 -20.64 -15.64 27.36
CA GLY A 40 -21.24 -14.31 27.50
C GLY A 40 -20.25 -13.14 27.36
N GLU A 41 -18.94 -13.39 27.50
CA GLU A 41 -17.90 -12.37 27.46
C GLU A 41 -17.35 -12.14 26.05
N PRO A 42 -17.13 -10.88 25.61
CA PRO A 42 -16.55 -10.57 24.32
C PRO A 42 -15.04 -10.85 24.29
N ILE A 43 -14.61 -11.74 23.40
CA ILE A 43 -13.20 -12.06 23.14
C ILE A 43 -12.83 -11.63 21.72
N ILE A 44 -11.70 -10.94 21.58
CA ILE A 44 -11.16 -10.53 20.27
C ILE A 44 -10.26 -11.65 19.75
N ILE A 45 -10.65 -12.26 18.64
CA ILE A 45 -9.85 -13.26 17.94
C ILE A 45 -9.25 -12.67 16.65
N PRO A 46 -8.02 -13.05 16.26
CA PRO A 46 -7.49 -12.73 14.95
C PRO A 46 -8.33 -13.40 13.86
N THR A 47 -8.57 -12.71 12.75
CA THR A 47 -9.12 -13.31 11.52
C THR A 47 -8.03 -13.49 10.48
N ASP A 48 -8.42 -14.00 9.31
CA ASP A 48 -7.53 -14.14 8.16
C ASP A 48 -6.84 -12.82 7.81
N LYS A 49 -5.60 -12.95 7.33
CA LYS A 49 -4.78 -11.81 6.91
C LYS A 49 -5.37 -11.24 5.62
N THR A 50 -5.58 -9.93 5.60
CA THR A 50 -6.02 -9.22 4.41
C THR A 50 -4.92 -9.20 3.36
N GLY A 51 -5.29 -9.24 2.08
CA GLY A 51 -4.35 -9.16 0.95
C GLY A 51 -3.82 -7.75 0.69
N CYS A 52 -4.51 -6.72 1.17
CA CYS A 52 -4.11 -5.32 1.04
C CYS A 52 -4.78 -4.46 2.14
N ASP A 53 -4.28 -3.24 2.33
CA ASP A 53 -4.85 -2.27 3.26
C ASP A 53 -6.04 -1.51 2.64
N PHE A 54 -6.02 -1.22 1.33
CA PHE A 54 -7.01 -0.41 0.65
C PHE A 54 -7.53 -1.09 -0.62
N ILE A 55 -8.83 -1.00 -0.85
CA ILE A 55 -9.50 -1.54 -2.05
C ILE A 55 -10.68 -0.66 -2.48
N GLY A 56 -10.95 -0.61 -3.79
CA GLY A 56 -12.11 0.08 -4.35
C GLY A 56 -11.96 0.32 -5.85
N HIS A 57 -12.42 1.47 -6.33
CA HIS A 57 -12.29 1.84 -7.74
C HIS A 57 -12.20 3.36 -7.94
N PHE A 58 -11.57 3.78 -9.03
CA PHE A 58 -11.69 5.13 -9.57
C PHE A 58 -12.10 5.07 -11.03
N LYS A 59 -13.12 5.85 -11.42
CA LYS A 59 -13.66 5.90 -12.79
C LYS A 59 -13.92 4.52 -13.41
N GLY A 60 -14.44 3.59 -12.61
CA GLY A 60 -14.73 2.21 -13.03
C GLY A 60 -13.53 1.25 -13.01
N ILE A 61 -12.29 1.74 -12.82
CA ILE A 61 -11.10 0.90 -12.75
C ILE A 61 -10.91 0.39 -11.30
N PRO A 62 -10.92 -0.93 -11.05
CA PRO A 62 -10.65 -1.49 -9.73
C PRO A 62 -9.23 -1.19 -9.28
N ILE A 63 -9.07 -0.85 -8.00
CA ILE A 63 -7.77 -0.51 -7.38
C ILE A 63 -7.61 -1.25 -6.06
N ALA A 64 -6.44 -1.83 -5.83
CA ALA A 64 -6.07 -2.42 -4.54
C ALA A 64 -4.60 -2.12 -4.20
N PHE A 65 -4.29 -1.72 -2.97
CA PHE A 65 -2.90 -1.46 -2.57
C PHE A 65 -2.65 -1.57 -1.08
N ASP A 66 -1.37 -1.77 -0.75
CA ASP A 66 -0.86 -1.86 0.62
C ASP A 66 0.04 -0.67 0.95
N CYS A 67 -0.03 -0.16 2.18
CA CYS A 67 0.76 0.98 2.62
C CYS A 67 2.01 0.53 3.37
N LYS A 68 3.18 0.98 2.92
CA LYS A 68 4.46 0.70 3.58
C LYS A 68 5.18 1.99 3.94
N SER A 69 5.55 2.16 5.21
CA SER A 69 6.38 3.29 5.65
C SER A 69 7.63 2.81 6.37
N MET A 70 8.75 3.50 6.15
CA MET A 70 10.01 3.21 6.83
C MET A 70 10.79 4.49 7.12
N ASN A 71 11.68 4.42 8.10
CA ASN A 71 12.74 5.42 8.30
C ASN A 71 13.97 5.00 7.50
N GLY A 72 14.90 5.92 7.25
CA GLY A 72 16.11 5.71 6.47
C GLY A 72 15.95 5.98 4.97
N LYS A 73 16.98 5.61 4.20
CA LYS A 73 17.10 5.89 2.74
C LYS A 73 16.91 4.65 1.85
N SER A 74 16.52 3.51 2.43
CA SER A 74 16.22 2.29 1.68
C SER A 74 15.07 1.51 2.30
N MET A 75 14.27 0.87 1.44
CA MET A 75 13.17 -0.02 1.83
C MET A 75 13.75 -1.43 2.05
N PRO A 76 13.71 -1.98 3.27
CA PRO A 76 14.30 -3.28 3.56
C PRO A 76 13.44 -4.41 2.98
N HIS A 77 14.05 -5.56 2.65
CA HIS A 77 13.27 -6.75 2.27
C HIS A 77 12.63 -7.44 3.49
N LYS A 78 13.25 -7.31 4.67
CA LYS A 78 12.82 -7.93 5.93
C LYS A 78 12.61 -6.87 7.02
N GLN A 79 11.64 -7.10 7.91
CA GLN A 79 11.45 -6.40 9.18
C GLN A 79 11.58 -7.41 10.32
N GLY A 80 12.74 -7.40 10.98
CA GLY A 80 13.10 -8.47 11.91
C GLY A 80 13.13 -9.83 11.19
N LYS A 81 12.35 -10.79 11.67
CA LYS A 81 12.23 -12.13 11.06
C LYS A 81 11.23 -12.22 9.91
N ASN A 82 10.42 -11.17 9.70
CA ASN A 82 9.30 -11.19 8.75
C ASN A 82 9.67 -10.46 7.45
N ASP A 83 9.01 -10.79 6.34
CA ASP A 83 9.08 -9.97 5.13
C ASP A 83 8.44 -8.60 5.35
N PHE A 84 9.08 -7.55 4.85
CA PHE A 84 8.57 -6.18 4.95
C PHE A 84 7.27 -6.02 4.14
N VAL A 85 7.22 -6.64 2.94
CA VAL A 85 5.98 -6.89 2.19
C VAL A 85 5.69 -8.37 2.25
N LYS A 86 4.57 -8.75 2.86
CA LYS A 86 4.29 -10.15 3.19
C LYS A 86 3.92 -10.94 1.93
N PRO A 87 4.26 -12.23 1.82
CA PRO A 87 3.99 -13.03 0.63
C PRO A 87 2.51 -13.04 0.20
N HIS A 88 1.56 -13.17 1.13
CA HIS A 88 0.12 -13.12 0.80
C HIS A 88 -0.33 -11.78 0.23
N GLN A 89 0.33 -10.67 0.60
CA GLN A 89 0.03 -9.35 0.03
C GLN A 89 0.50 -9.28 -1.42
N ILE A 90 1.71 -9.80 -1.69
CA ILE A 90 2.25 -9.87 -3.05
C ILE A 90 1.35 -10.73 -3.93
N GLU A 91 0.96 -11.91 -3.43
CA GLU A 91 0.10 -12.85 -4.16
C GLU A 91 -1.26 -12.22 -4.49
N PHE A 92 -1.93 -11.65 -3.50
CA PHE A 92 -3.22 -10.99 -3.71
C PHE A 92 -3.13 -9.85 -4.73
N LEU A 93 -2.15 -8.94 -4.57
CA LEU A 93 -2.01 -7.79 -5.47
C LEU A 93 -1.67 -8.24 -6.90
N LYS A 94 -0.85 -9.29 -7.06
CA LYS A 94 -0.53 -9.85 -8.37
C LYS A 94 -1.76 -10.46 -9.03
N GLN A 95 -2.54 -11.27 -8.31
CA GLN A 95 -3.80 -11.82 -8.81
C GLN A 95 -4.79 -10.71 -9.20
N PHE A 96 -4.89 -9.66 -8.39
CA PHE A 96 -5.72 -8.49 -8.66
C PHE A 96 -5.31 -7.79 -9.97
N SER A 97 -4.00 -7.59 -10.18
CA SER A 97 -3.44 -7.01 -11.41
C SER A 97 -3.75 -7.87 -12.64
N ASN A 98 -3.54 -9.19 -12.53
CA ASN A 98 -3.76 -10.14 -13.62
C ASN A 98 -5.21 -10.19 -14.11
N CYS A 99 -6.17 -9.80 -13.27
CA CYS A 99 -7.59 -9.72 -13.62
C CYS A 99 -8.03 -8.33 -14.12
N GLY A 100 -7.08 -7.46 -14.49
CA GLY A 100 -7.35 -6.14 -15.08
C GLY A 100 -7.54 -5.00 -14.08
N GLY A 101 -7.30 -5.23 -12.79
CA GLY A 101 -7.27 -4.17 -11.79
C GLY A 101 -5.90 -3.47 -11.72
N VAL A 102 -5.86 -2.26 -11.17
CA VAL A 102 -4.59 -1.58 -10.85
C VAL A 102 -4.19 -1.92 -9.42
N SER A 103 -2.98 -2.45 -9.23
CA SER A 103 -2.52 -2.82 -7.89
C SER A 103 -1.05 -2.50 -7.61
N GLY A 104 -0.73 -2.31 -6.33
CA GLY A 104 0.63 -1.94 -5.95
C GLY A 104 0.82 -1.62 -4.48
N LEU A 105 1.89 -0.86 -4.22
CA LEU A 105 2.30 -0.41 -2.90
C LEU A 105 2.35 1.12 -2.87
N MET A 106 1.78 1.70 -1.82
CA MET A 106 2.02 3.10 -1.47
C MET A 106 3.19 3.14 -0.47
N VAL A 107 4.35 3.61 -0.91
CA VAL A 107 5.61 3.54 -0.16
C VAL A 107 6.02 4.91 0.34
N ARG A 108 6.27 5.07 1.64
CA ARG A 108 6.72 6.32 2.26
C ARG A 108 8.04 6.18 2.99
N PHE A 109 8.99 7.05 2.65
CA PHE A 109 10.22 7.26 3.39
C PHE A 109 10.01 8.41 4.39
N ASN A 110 9.84 8.08 5.67
CA ASN A 110 9.43 9.03 6.71
C ASN A 110 10.41 10.19 6.91
N ASP A 111 11.71 9.92 6.75
CA ASP A 111 12.76 10.91 7.00
C ASP A 111 12.74 12.04 5.96
N THR A 112 12.35 11.76 4.71
CA THR A 112 12.22 12.76 3.65
C THR A 112 10.79 13.21 3.42
N GLY A 113 9.80 12.44 3.89
CA GLY A 113 8.38 12.63 3.61
C GLY A 113 7.97 12.23 2.20
N ASP A 114 8.89 11.74 1.36
CA ASP A 114 8.60 11.33 0.00
C ASP A 114 7.71 10.08 -0.01
N THR A 115 6.70 10.11 -0.87
CA THR A 115 5.74 9.03 -1.07
C THR A 115 5.76 8.60 -2.54
N PHE A 116 5.65 7.31 -2.79
CA PHE A 116 5.78 6.69 -4.10
C PHE A 116 4.66 5.67 -4.34
N TRP A 117 4.14 5.63 -5.57
CA TRP A 117 3.22 4.62 -6.05
C TRP A 117 4.00 3.61 -6.89
N VAL A 118 4.08 2.37 -6.44
CA VAL A 118 4.83 1.30 -7.10
C VAL A 118 3.88 0.20 -7.48
N THR A 119 3.68 -0.05 -8.77
CA THR A 119 2.89 -1.19 -9.24
C THR A 119 3.46 -2.50 -8.70
N ILE A 120 2.61 -3.50 -8.50
CA ILE A 120 3.05 -4.77 -7.92
C ILE A 120 4.14 -5.44 -8.77
N ASP A 121 4.01 -5.39 -10.09
CA ASP A 121 4.99 -5.96 -11.03
C ASP A 121 6.34 -5.26 -10.93
N LYS A 122 6.35 -3.93 -10.89
CA LYS A 122 7.58 -3.15 -10.71
C LYS A 122 8.25 -3.43 -9.37
N TYR A 123 7.46 -3.59 -8.30
CA TYR A 123 8.02 -3.96 -7.00
C TYR A 123 8.68 -5.35 -7.04
N ILE A 124 8.02 -6.33 -7.66
CA ILE A 124 8.56 -7.69 -7.83
C ILE A 124 9.87 -7.65 -8.64
N GLU A 125 9.89 -6.91 -9.75
CA GLU A 125 11.08 -6.72 -10.58
C GLU A 125 12.23 -6.10 -9.78
N MET A 126 11.97 -4.96 -9.10
CA MET A 126 12.96 -4.29 -8.24
C MET A 126 13.51 -5.22 -7.16
N LYS A 127 12.63 -6.02 -6.51
CA LYS A 127 13.03 -6.98 -5.49
C LYS A 127 13.91 -8.09 -6.07
N ASN A 128 13.54 -8.67 -7.21
CA ASN A 128 14.30 -9.74 -7.86
C ASN A 128 15.67 -9.24 -8.33
N ASN A 129 15.73 -8.05 -8.95
CA ASN A 129 16.98 -7.43 -9.38
C ASN A 129 17.92 -7.17 -8.20
N ALA A 130 17.39 -6.69 -7.06
CA ALA A 130 18.18 -6.50 -5.86
C ALA A 130 18.71 -7.83 -5.29
N LEU A 131 17.87 -8.85 -5.23
CA LEU A 131 18.27 -10.18 -4.73
C LEU A 131 19.32 -10.85 -5.64
N GLY A 132 19.21 -10.70 -6.96
CA GLY A 132 20.18 -11.23 -7.92
C GLY A 132 21.60 -10.66 -7.74
N VAL A 133 21.72 -9.47 -7.14
CA VAL A 133 23.01 -8.85 -6.77
C VAL A 133 23.25 -8.82 -5.26
N ASN A 134 22.56 -9.69 -4.50
CA ASN A 134 22.69 -9.82 -3.04
C ASN A 134 22.45 -8.55 -2.22
N LYS A 135 21.69 -7.58 -2.74
CA LYS A 135 21.26 -6.40 -1.99
C LYS A 135 20.14 -6.77 -1.00
N LYS A 136 20.25 -6.25 0.22
CA LYS A 136 19.28 -6.50 1.32
C LYS A 136 18.14 -5.48 1.40
N SER A 137 18.16 -4.44 0.56
CA SER A 137 17.18 -3.35 0.55
C SER A 137 17.15 -2.63 -0.80
N LEU A 138 16.08 -1.87 -1.04
CA LEU A 138 15.85 -1.06 -2.23
C LEU A 138 16.13 0.42 -1.90
N PRO A 139 17.17 1.05 -2.46
CA PRO A 139 17.46 2.47 -2.23
C PRO A 139 16.33 3.38 -2.73
N ILE A 140 16.07 4.49 -2.03
CA ILE A 140 15.03 5.48 -2.42
C ILE A 140 15.19 5.97 -3.88
N ALA A 141 16.42 6.03 -4.38
CA ALA A 141 16.71 6.44 -5.76
C ALA A 141 16.01 5.55 -6.81
N TRP A 142 15.76 4.28 -6.50
CA TRP A 142 15.08 3.35 -7.41
C TRP A 142 13.59 3.67 -7.58
N PHE A 143 13.03 4.49 -6.69
CA PHE A 143 11.62 4.89 -6.72
C PHE A 143 11.40 6.23 -7.43
N LYS A 144 12.44 6.90 -7.94
CA LYS A 144 12.37 8.29 -8.45
C LYS A 144 11.25 8.52 -9.49
N GLY A 145 11.01 7.56 -10.40
CA GLY A 145 9.95 7.64 -11.42
C GLY A 145 8.53 7.33 -10.92
N CYS A 146 8.39 6.94 -9.65
CA CYS A 146 7.13 6.54 -9.02
C CYS A 146 6.59 7.61 -8.06
N LYS A 147 7.16 8.82 -8.06
CA LYS A 147 6.86 9.82 -7.03
C LYS A 147 5.40 10.26 -7.12
N VAL A 148 4.72 10.24 -5.96
CA VAL A 148 3.35 10.74 -5.81
C VAL A 148 3.41 12.23 -5.57
N LYS A 149 2.66 12.99 -6.35
CA LYS A 149 2.53 14.44 -6.18
C LYS A 149 1.71 14.77 -4.95
N ARG A 150 1.89 15.97 -4.41
CA ARG A 150 1.00 16.51 -3.38
C ARG A 150 0.16 17.63 -3.96
N THR A 151 -1.14 17.58 -3.69
CA THR A 151 -2.09 18.65 -3.99
C THR A 151 -2.59 19.20 -2.65
N GLY A 152 -1.95 20.27 -2.18
CA GLY A 152 -2.12 20.75 -0.80
C GLY A 152 -1.73 19.66 0.20
N LYS A 153 -2.67 19.24 1.05
CA LYS A 153 -2.45 18.17 2.04
C LYS A 153 -2.59 16.75 1.48
N TYR A 154 -3.15 16.60 0.29
CA TYR A 154 -3.52 15.31 -0.29
C TYR A 154 -2.35 14.66 -1.03
N LEU A 155 -2.28 13.33 -0.99
CA LEU A 155 -1.36 12.51 -1.76
C LEU A 155 -2.00 12.20 -3.10
N ASP A 156 -1.79 13.05 -4.10
CA ASP A 156 -2.51 12.98 -5.38
C ASP A 156 -1.94 11.89 -6.30
N TYR A 157 -2.14 10.64 -5.87
CA TYR A 157 -1.64 9.44 -6.55
C TYR A 157 -2.48 9.01 -7.76
N LEU A 158 -3.60 9.66 -8.05
CA LEU A 158 -4.49 9.24 -9.15
C LEU A 158 -3.76 9.31 -10.51
N GLU A 159 -2.91 10.32 -10.71
CA GLU A 159 -2.08 10.44 -11.92
C GLU A 159 -1.08 9.30 -12.08
N ASN A 160 -0.65 8.67 -10.98
CA ASN A 160 0.30 7.55 -11.00
C ASN A 160 -0.36 6.21 -11.35
N LEU A 161 -1.69 6.12 -11.37
CA LEU A 161 -2.41 4.87 -11.59
C LEU A 161 -2.50 4.48 -13.07
N GLU A 162 -2.03 5.32 -14.00
CA GLU A 162 -2.18 5.13 -15.46
C GLU A 162 -3.61 4.77 -15.87
N VAL A 163 -4.61 5.26 -15.12
CA VAL A 163 -6.03 5.14 -15.45
C VAL A 163 -6.21 5.83 -16.79
N GLN A 164 -6.34 5.05 -17.86
CA GLN A 164 -6.49 5.58 -19.21
C GLN A 164 -7.63 6.60 -19.21
N LYS A 165 -7.34 7.79 -19.76
CA LYS A 165 -8.32 8.86 -19.92
C LYS A 165 -9.44 8.44 -20.84
#